data_AF-A0A0F9KCV5-F1
#
_entry.id   AF-A0A0F9KCV5-F1
#
_cell.length_a   1.000
_cell.length_b   1.000
_cell.length_c   1.000
_cell.angle_alpha   90.00
_cell.angle_beta   90.00
_cell.angle_gamma   90.00
#
_symmetry.space_group_name_H-M   'P 1'
#
loop_
_entity.id
_entity.type
_entity.pdbx_description
1 polymer ?
#
loop_
_entity_poly.entity_id
_entity_poly.type
_entity_poly.pdbx_seq_one_letter_code
_entity_poly.pdbx_strand_id
1 'polypeptide(L)'
;GQEATQQILAGLDWVAKEKGAKTFYLIGSDYIWPRTSMKIARKHIENVLGGKVVGEDYKPLGDTQFGSTINKIRLKKPDVIYAAVVGGSNVAWFKQLKAAGITSDKQTLLTISVTEDEVLGIGGENLEGFYSIMKYFESLDNPNNAKFVKEFKAMWGDDSVMGDVTQAAYLGPWLWKAAVEKAGTFDVDKVVAESEKGEIALDTAPEGYVKLHPNHHLWSKARVGQWNKDGQATVVYESDLIEPNPFPKGYQ
;
A
#
# COMPACT_ATOMS: atom_id res chain seq x y z
N GLY A 1 4.24 -6.16 4.75
CA GLY A 1 3.41 -5.45 3.76
C GLY A 1 3.69 -6.00 2.38
N GLN A 2 3.01 -5.44 1.39
CA GLN A 2 3.21 -5.80 -0.02
C GLN A 2 4.64 -5.51 -0.50
N GLU A 3 5.15 -6.32 -1.43
CA GLU A 3 6.42 -6.03 -2.11
C GLU A 3 6.26 -4.75 -2.95
N ALA A 4 7.27 -3.87 -2.91
CA ALA A 4 7.16 -2.51 -3.40
C ALA A 4 6.81 -2.44 -4.90
N THR A 5 7.39 -3.30 -5.74
CA THR A 5 7.14 -3.26 -7.19
C THR A 5 5.74 -3.77 -7.53
N GLN A 6 5.24 -4.80 -6.83
CA GLN A 6 3.86 -5.26 -6.99
C GLN A 6 2.85 -4.12 -6.71
N GLN A 7 3.08 -3.35 -5.64
CA GLN A 7 2.21 -2.25 -5.23
C GLN A 7 2.34 -1.03 -6.17
N ILE A 8 3.57 -0.58 -6.44
CA ILE A 8 3.83 0.65 -7.17
C ILE A 8 3.41 0.54 -8.63
N LEU A 9 3.81 -0.55 -9.31
CA LEU A 9 3.54 -0.70 -10.73
C LEU A 9 2.04 -0.87 -10.99
N ALA A 10 1.39 -1.80 -10.27
CA ALA A 10 -0.05 -2.03 -10.42
C ALA A 10 -0.88 -0.78 -10.10
N GLY A 11 -0.48 0.02 -9.10
CA GLY A 11 -1.19 1.24 -8.72
C GLY A 11 -1.07 2.34 -9.75
N LEU A 12 0.12 2.50 -10.34
CA LEU A 12 0.35 3.46 -11.41
C LEU A 12 -0.36 3.04 -12.70
N ASP A 13 -0.30 1.76 -13.07
CA ASP A 13 -1.05 1.20 -14.20
C ASP A 13 -2.56 1.45 -14.03
N TRP A 14 -3.10 1.13 -12.84
CA TRP A 14 -4.50 1.36 -12.52
C TRP A 14 -4.89 2.83 -12.62
N VAL A 15 -4.16 3.74 -11.96
CA VAL A 15 -4.56 5.16 -11.94
C VAL A 15 -4.39 5.84 -13.29
N ALA A 16 -3.37 5.45 -14.07
CA ALA A 16 -3.17 5.95 -15.42
C ALA A 16 -4.31 5.53 -16.35
N LYS A 17 -4.74 4.26 -16.26
CA LYS A 17 -5.84 3.72 -17.06
C LYS A 17 -7.20 4.27 -16.62
N GLU A 18 -7.55 4.09 -15.34
CA GLU A 18 -8.91 4.35 -14.84
C GLU A 18 -9.19 5.83 -14.63
N LYS A 19 -8.15 6.66 -14.41
CA LYS A 19 -8.30 8.12 -14.23
C LYS A 19 -7.73 8.93 -15.41
N GLY A 20 -7.23 8.27 -16.45
CA GLY A 20 -6.63 8.92 -17.62
C GLY A 20 -5.39 9.77 -17.29
N ALA A 21 -4.69 9.44 -16.20
CA ALA A 21 -3.63 10.26 -15.65
C ALA A 21 -2.38 10.25 -16.55
N LYS A 22 -1.85 11.44 -16.85
CA LYS A 22 -0.63 11.64 -17.65
C LYS A 22 0.45 12.40 -16.89
N THR A 23 0.06 13.18 -15.89
CA THR A 23 0.96 14.01 -15.09
C THR A 23 0.87 13.69 -13.61
N PHE A 24 2.03 13.52 -12.98
CA PHE A 24 2.14 13.05 -11.61
C PHE A 24 2.96 14.03 -10.77
N TYR A 25 2.51 14.31 -9.55
CA TYR A 25 3.32 14.96 -8.54
C TYR A 25 3.66 13.95 -7.45
N LEU A 26 4.95 13.73 -7.22
CA LEU A 26 5.44 12.76 -6.26
C LEU A 26 5.68 13.45 -4.91
N ILE A 27 5.23 12.82 -3.82
CA ILE A 27 5.53 13.30 -2.47
C ILE A 27 5.85 12.12 -1.56
N GLY A 28 6.92 12.22 -0.78
CA GLY A 28 7.31 11.16 0.15
C GLY A 28 7.92 11.69 1.44
N SER A 29 7.97 10.83 2.46
CA SER A 29 8.82 11.10 3.62
C SER A 29 10.31 10.92 3.28
N ASP A 30 11.18 11.73 3.87
CA ASP A 30 12.60 11.80 3.50
C ASP A 30 13.44 10.69 4.17
N TYR A 31 13.20 9.45 3.73
CA TYR A 31 14.04 8.30 4.05
C TYR A 31 14.05 7.30 2.89
N ILE A 32 14.76 6.18 3.07
CA ILE A 32 15.11 5.30 1.95
C ILE A 32 13.88 4.68 1.25
N TRP A 33 12.83 4.32 1.98
CA TRP A 33 11.67 3.63 1.39
C TRP A 33 10.87 4.51 0.42
N PRO A 34 10.41 5.74 0.76
CA PRO A 34 9.73 6.62 -0.19
C PRO A 34 10.65 7.06 -1.31
N ARG A 35 11.93 7.36 -1.05
CA ARG A 35 12.89 7.74 -2.10
C ARG A 35 13.04 6.64 -3.16
N THR A 36 13.18 5.39 -2.72
CA THR A 36 13.29 4.25 -3.62
C THR A 36 11.96 4.02 -4.35
N SER A 37 10.84 4.12 -3.64
CA SER A 37 9.50 3.96 -4.22
C SER A 37 9.22 5.00 -5.31
N MET A 38 9.57 6.27 -5.08
CA MET A 38 9.41 7.34 -6.07
C MET A 38 10.38 7.21 -7.25
N LYS A 39 11.59 6.66 -7.04
CA LYS A 39 12.51 6.32 -8.14
C LYS A 39 11.89 5.26 -9.06
N ILE A 40 11.29 4.22 -8.49
CA ILE A 40 10.58 3.18 -9.24
C ILE A 40 9.36 3.79 -9.95
N ALA A 41 8.55 4.57 -9.23
CA ALA A 41 7.36 5.22 -9.76
C ALA A 41 7.67 6.13 -10.95
N ARG A 42 8.66 7.02 -10.81
CA ARG A 42 9.12 7.92 -11.88
C ARG A 42 9.52 7.15 -13.12
N LYS A 43 10.34 6.11 -12.99
CA LYS A 43 10.77 5.28 -14.12
C LYS A 43 9.58 4.63 -14.81
N HIS A 44 8.62 4.11 -14.05
CA HIS A 44 7.43 3.49 -14.61
C HIS A 44 6.57 4.53 -15.36
N ILE A 45 6.31 5.68 -14.72
CA ILE A 45 5.54 6.79 -15.29
C ILE A 45 6.15 7.25 -16.62
N GLU A 46 7.45 7.53 -16.65
CA GLU A 46 8.10 8.17 -17.80
C GLU A 46 8.41 7.17 -18.92
N ASN A 47 8.85 5.95 -18.58
CA ASN A 47 9.34 4.99 -19.58
C ASN A 47 8.33 3.94 -20.02
N VAL A 48 7.30 3.66 -19.21
CA VAL A 48 6.29 2.63 -19.51
C VAL A 48 4.95 3.27 -19.84
N LEU A 49 4.48 4.18 -18.97
CA LEU A 49 3.18 4.82 -19.14
C LEU A 49 3.20 5.99 -20.13
N GLY A 50 4.39 6.49 -20.49
CA GLY A 50 4.54 7.68 -21.33
C GLY A 50 4.02 8.96 -20.68
N GLY A 51 3.88 8.96 -19.34
CA GLY A 51 3.48 10.11 -18.54
C GLY A 51 4.67 10.99 -18.17
N LYS A 52 4.41 11.98 -17.29
CA LYS A 52 5.42 12.93 -16.84
C LYS A 52 5.30 13.21 -15.36
N VAL A 53 6.42 13.18 -14.65
CA VAL A 53 6.48 13.73 -13.29
C VAL A 53 6.71 15.25 -13.36
N VAL A 54 5.74 16.02 -12.86
CA VAL A 54 5.73 17.49 -12.94
C VAL A 54 6.26 18.18 -11.67
N GLY A 55 6.50 17.40 -10.62
CA GLY A 55 7.12 17.83 -9.37
C GLY A 55 7.38 16.64 -8.45
N GLU A 56 8.34 16.81 -7.55
CA GLU A 56 8.72 15.81 -6.56
C GLU A 56 9.23 16.54 -5.32
N ASP A 57 8.67 16.24 -4.14
CA ASP A 57 9.09 16.80 -2.86
C ASP A 57 9.25 15.70 -1.80
N TYR A 58 10.22 15.90 -0.90
CA TYR A 58 10.40 15.06 0.29
C TYR A 58 10.32 15.89 1.56
N LYS A 59 9.77 15.28 2.61
CA LYS A 59 9.59 15.91 3.92
C LYS A 59 10.16 15.03 5.04
N PRO A 60 10.97 15.57 5.97
CA PRO A 60 11.47 14.80 7.10
C PRO A 60 10.34 14.09 7.87
N LEU A 61 10.66 12.97 8.50
CA LEU A 61 9.71 12.30 9.40
C LEU A 61 9.31 13.24 10.54
N GLY A 62 8.02 13.30 10.83
CA GLY A 62 7.46 14.20 11.85
C GLY A 62 7.27 15.64 11.37
N ASP A 63 7.64 15.97 10.13
CA ASP A 63 7.31 17.29 9.57
C ASP A 63 5.79 17.44 9.45
N THR A 64 5.33 18.65 9.76
CA THR A 64 3.94 19.06 9.74
C THR A 64 3.73 20.27 8.83
N GLN A 65 4.74 20.72 8.07
CA GLN A 65 4.66 21.92 7.23
C GLN A 65 4.59 21.56 5.74
N PHE A 66 3.36 21.41 5.22
CA PHE A 66 3.12 21.02 3.84
C PHE A 66 2.67 22.15 2.91
N GLY A 67 2.42 23.36 3.45
CA GLY A 67 1.88 24.48 2.67
C GLY A 67 2.69 24.84 1.40
N SER A 68 4.02 24.79 1.46
CA SER A 68 4.85 25.05 0.27
C SER A 68 4.69 23.97 -0.80
N THR A 69 4.64 22.70 -0.43
CA THR A 69 4.40 21.58 -1.35
C THR A 69 2.98 21.64 -1.93
N ILE A 70 1.97 21.95 -1.13
CA ILE A 70 0.59 22.16 -1.58
C ILE A 70 0.52 23.29 -2.62
N ASN A 71 1.20 24.41 -2.37
CA ASN A 71 1.25 25.51 -3.34
C ASN A 71 1.89 25.11 -4.67
N LYS A 72 2.99 24.34 -4.63
CA LYS A 72 3.60 23.79 -5.85
C LYS A 72 2.63 22.87 -6.60
N ILE A 73 1.92 21.98 -5.91
CA ILE A 73 0.92 21.09 -6.50
C ILE A 73 -0.17 21.91 -7.21
N ARG A 74 -0.72 22.95 -6.57
CA ARG A 74 -1.74 23.82 -7.18
C ARG A 74 -1.25 24.54 -8.43
N LEU A 75 0.02 24.95 -8.45
CA LEU A 75 0.62 25.59 -9.62
C LEU A 75 0.90 24.61 -10.76
N LYS A 76 1.32 23.39 -10.43
CA LYS A 76 1.64 22.34 -11.40
C LYS A 76 0.41 21.63 -11.96
N LYS A 77 -0.70 21.58 -11.21
CA LYS A 77 -1.97 20.94 -11.58
C LYS A 77 -1.77 19.51 -12.12
N PRO A 78 -1.13 18.61 -11.34
CA PRO A 78 -0.95 17.22 -11.76
C PRO A 78 -2.31 16.51 -11.85
N ASP A 79 -2.44 15.56 -12.77
CA ASP A 79 -3.60 14.67 -12.80
C ASP A 79 -3.67 13.82 -11.52
N VAL A 80 -2.52 13.38 -11.01
CA VAL A 80 -2.38 12.53 -9.82
C VAL A 80 -1.35 13.08 -8.84
N ILE A 81 -1.72 13.19 -7.58
CA ILE A 81 -0.77 13.24 -6.47
C ILE A 81 -0.46 11.79 -6.08
N TYR A 82 0.79 11.37 -6.23
CA TYR A 82 1.24 10.04 -5.83
C TYR A 82 2.07 10.14 -4.56
N ALA A 83 1.58 9.55 -3.47
CA ALA A 83 2.05 9.84 -2.12
C ALA A 83 2.64 8.61 -1.40
N ALA A 84 3.72 8.85 -0.68
CA ALA A 84 4.35 7.93 0.27
C ALA A 84 4.80 8.69 1.53
N VAL A 85 3.90 9.52 2.06
CA VAL A 85 4.07 10.20 3.36
C VAL A 85 3.72 9.19 4.45
N VAL A 86 4.52 9.08 5.52
CA VAL A 86 4.34 8.04 6.55
C VAL A 86 4.24 8.61 7.95
N GLY A 87 3.72 7.81 8.88
CA GLY A 87 3.66 8.12 10.31
C GLY A 87 2.83 9.36 10.62
N GLY A 88 3.18 10.08 11.69
CA GLY A 88 2.42 11.25 12.16
C GLY A 88 2.32 12.39 11.12
N SER A 89 3.24 12.45 10.16
CA SER A 89 3.21 13.42 9.06
C SER A 89 1.98 13.25 8.16
N ASN A 90 1.39 12.04 8.06
CA ASN A 90 0.16 11.81 7.31
C ASN A 90 -1.01 12.66 7.82
N VAL A 91 -1.14 12.77 9.14
CA VAL A 91 -2.23 13.52 9.77
C VAL A 91 -2.19 14.98 9.33
N ALA A 92 -1.01 15.60 9.39
CA ALA A 92 -0.81 16.98 8.98
C ALA A 92 -1.00 17.15 7.46
N TRP A 93 -0.52 16.21 6.66
CA TRP A 93 -0.64 16.23 5.19
C TRP A 93 -2.09 16.27 4.74
N PHE A 94 -2.92 15.30 5.13
CA PHE A 94 -4.32 15.22 4.69
C PHE A 94 -5.19 16.35 5.26
N LYS A 95 -4.99 16.74 6.52
CA LYS A 95 -5.71 17.89 7.10
C LYS A 95 -5.40 19.18 6.35
N GLN A 96 -4.14 19.40 5.95
CA GLN A 96 -3.75 20.58 5.17
C GLN A 96 -4.23 20.51 3.72
N LEU A 97 -4.27 19.34 3.08
CA LEU A 97 -4.90 19.19 1.77
C LEU A 97 -6.36 19.62 1.81
N LYS A 98 -7.13 19.10 2.78
CA LYS A 98 -8.54 19.47 2.95
C LYS A 98 -8.71 20.96 3.26
N ALA A 99 -7.91 21.51 4.16
CA ALA A 99 -7.95 22.95 4.49
C ALA A 99 -7.60 23.85 3.29
N ALA A 100 -6.75 23.36 2.38
CA ALA A 100 -6.42 24.03 1.13
C ALA A 100 -7.46 23.80 0.01
N GLY A 101 -8.53 23.04 0.29
CA GLY A 101 -9.59 22.71 -0.67
C GLY A 101 -9.21 21.67 -1.71
N ILE A 102 -8.15 20.89 -1.47
CA ILE A 102 -7.77 19.73 -2.28
C ILE A 102 -8.50 18.51 -1.73
N THR A 103 -9.58 18.15 -2.40
CA THR A 103 -10.51 17.07 -2.05
C THR A 103 -10.67 16.12 -3.24
N SER A 104 -11.18 14.91 -2.99
CA SER A 104 -11.26 13.82 -3.98
C SER A 104 -12.15 14.12 -5.19
N ASP A 105 -13.11 15.06 -5.07
CA ASP A 105 -13.91 15.58 -6.18
C ASP A 105 -13.12 16.48 -7.15
N LYS A 106 -11.94 16.98 -6.73
CA LYS A 106 -11.13 17.94 -7.49
C LYS A 106 -9.76 17.42 -7.89
N GLN A 107 -9.24 16.44 -7.17
CA GLN A 107 -7.88 15.94 -7.35
C GLN A 107 -7.83 14.44 -7.13
N THR A 108 -7.23 13.71 -8.06
CA THR A 108 -6.89 12.31 -7.81
C THR A 108 -5.66 12.24 -6.92
N LEU A 109 -5.74 11.49 -5.83
CA LEU A 109 -4.62 11.14 -4.97
C LEU A 109 -4.59 9.62 -4.79
N LEU A 110 -3.43 9.02 -5.06
CA LEU A 110 -3.15 7.62 -4.79
C LEU A 110 -1.97 7.54 -3.82
N THR A 111 -2.14 6.87 -2.68
CA THR A 111 -1.07 6.66 -1.70
C THR A 111 -0.70 5.19 -1.56
N ILE A 112 0.58 4.93 -1.28
CA ILE A 112 1.13 3.60 -0.99
C ILE A 112 1.43 3.39 0.50
N SER A 113 1.02 4.32 1.36
CA SER A 113 1.46 4.38 2.76
C SER A 113 0.36 4.64 3.79
N VAL A 114 -0.90 4.63 3.37
CA VAL A 114 -2.05 4.83 4.28
C VAL A 114 -2.91 3.59 4.28
N THR A 115 -3.07 3.02 5.47
CA THR A 115 -3.99 1.93 5.78
C THR A 115 -4.97 2.38 6.86
N GLU A 116 -5.90 1.53 7.25
CA GLU A 116 -6.89 1.77 8.31
C GLU A 116 -6.21 2.24 9.60
N ASP A 117 -5.03 1.71 9.92
CA ASP A 117 -4.20 2.09 11.07
C ASP A 117 -3.86 3.59 11.06
N GLU A 118 -3.42 4.13 9.92
CA GLU A 118 -3.13 5.56 9.78
C GLU A 118 -4.40 6.42 9.76
N VAL A 119 -5.51 5.89 9.24
CA VAL A 119 -6.76 6.63 9.12
C VAL A 119 -7.35 6.98 10.49
N LEU A 120 -7.10 6.17 11.53
CA LEU A 120 -7.44 6.52 12.91
C LEU A 120 -6.84 7.88 13.33
N GLY A 121 -5.60 8.16 12.92
CA GLY A 121 -4.94 9.44 13.20
C GLY A 121 -5.33 10.56 12.23
N ILE A 122 -5.52 10.22 10.95
CA ILE A 122 -5.85 11.18 9.90
C ILE A 122 -7.28 11.72 10.08
N GLY A 123 -8.23 10.86 10.44
CA GLY A 123 -9.67 11.10 10.37
C GLY A 123 -10.21 10.86 8.96
N GLY A 124 -11.17 9.95 8.82
CA GLY A 124 -11.74 9.52 7.53
C GLY A 124 -12.27 10.68 6.67
N GLU A 125 -12.79 11.73 7.30
CA GLU A 125 -13.27 12.93 6.61
C GLU A 125 -12.17 13.73 5.90
N ASN A 126 -10.89 13.52 6.22
CA ASN A 126 -9.75 14.23 5.63
C ASN A 126 -9.21 13.56 4.37
N LEU A 127 -9.61 12.31 4.11
CA LEU A 127 -9.17 11.55 2.94
C LEU A 127 -10.30 10.83 2.17
N GLU A 128 -11.55 11.02 2.58
CA GLU A 128 -12.74 10.48 1.92
C GLU A 128 -12.67 10.65 0.38
N GLY A 129 -12.83 9.54 -0.33
CA GLY A 129 -12.79 9.43 -1.78
C GLY A 129 -11.40 9.37 -2.42
N PHE A 130 -10.31 9.63 -1.68
CA PHE A 130 -8.95 9.34 -2.15
C PHE A 130 -8.67 7.83 -2.12
N TYR A 131 -7.57 7.43 -2.75
CA TYR A 131 -7.24 6.03 -2.95
C TYR A 131 -5.96 5.63 -2.23
N SER A 132 -5.95 4.43 -1.65
CA SER A 132 -4.73 3.70 -1.34
C SER A 132 -4.61 2.47 -2.22
N ILE A 133 -3.38 2.04 -2.52
CA ILE A 133 -3.14 0.70 -3.05
C ILE A 133 -2.40 -0.14 -2.01
N MET A 134 -2.91 -1.33 -1.70
CA MET A 134 -2.38 -2.26 -0.70
C MET A 134 -2.64 -3.70 -1.15
N LYS A 135 -2.04 -4.71 -0.50
CA LYS A 135 -2.48 -6.09 -0.72
C LYS A 135 -3.69 -6.43 0.14
N TYR A 136 -3.89 -5.77 1.29
CA TYR A 136 -5.02 -6.04 2.19
C TYR A 136 -5.76 -4.77 2.61
N PHE A 137 -7.08 -4.90 2.79
CA PHE A 137 -7.97 -3.95 3.45
C PHE A 137 -8.86 -4.76 4.42
N GLU A 138 -9.23 -4.18 5.56
CA GLU A 138 -10.12 -4.82 6.54
C GLU A 138 -11.50 -5.13 5.95
N SER A 139 -11.91 -4.38 4.94
CA SER A 139 -13.19 -4.50 4.26
C SER A 139 -13.30 -5.63 3.22
N LEU A 140 -12.26 -6.46 3.05
CA LEU A 140 -12.29 -7.54 2.06
C LEU A 140 -13.47 -8.50 2.30
N ASP A 141 -14.26 -8.73 1.25
CA ASP A 141 -15.41 -9.62 1.30
C ASP A 141 -14.99 -11.08 1.01
N ASN A 142 -14.49 -11.75 2.05
CA ASN A 142 -14.22 -13.18 2.02
C ASN A 142 -14.39 -13.82 3.41
N PRO A 143 -14.68 -15.13 3.49
CA PRO A 143 -14.98 -15.79 4.76
C PRO A 143 -13.80 -15.82 5.74
N ASN A 144 -12.56 -15.90 5.26
CA ASN A 144 -11.39 -15.88 6.15
C ASN A 144 -11.26 -14.52 6.83
N ASN A 145 -11.43 -13.44 6.05
CA ASN A 145 -11.38 -12.08 6.55
C ASN A 145 -12.51 -11.81 7.56
N ALA A 146 -13.75 -12.16 7.21
CA ALA A 146 -14.90 -11.96 8.09
C ALA A 146 -14.70 -12.64 9.46
N LYS A 147 -14.15 -13.86 9.46
CA LYS A 147 -13.79 -14.57 10.69
C LYS A 147 -12.67 -13.85 11.44
N PHE A 148 -11.58 -13.50 10.74
CA PHE A 148 -10.42 -12.85 11.32
C PHE A 148 -10.79 -11.50 11.97
N VAL A 149 -11.50 -10.63 11.26
CA VAL A 149 -11.92 -9.30 11.75
C VAL A 149 -12.79 -9.43 12.99
N LYS A 150 -13.74 -10.39 13.00
CA LYS A 150 -14.56 -10.67 14.17
C LYS A 150 -13.72 -11.07 15.39
N GLU A 151 -12.77 -12.00 15.22
CA GLU A 151 -11.90 -12.47 16.30
C GLU A 151 -10.94 -11.36 16.77
N PHE A 152 -10.43 -10.55 15.83
CA PHE A 152 -9.57 -9.41 16.12
C PHE A 152 -10.28 -8.35 16.95
N LYS A 153 -11.47 -7.91 16.53
CA LYS A 153 -12.29 -6.95 17.30
C LYS A 153 -12.74 -7.49 18.65
N ALA A 154 -13.06 -8.79 18.75
CA ALA A 154 -13.37 -9.40 20.04
C ALA A 154 -12.19 -9.37 21.03
N MET A 155 -10.95 -9.43 20.54
CA MET A 155 -9.74 -9.40 21.35
C MET A 155 -9.29 -7.97 21.70
N TRP A 156 -9.41 -7.03 20.76
CA TRP A 156 -8.80 -5.69 20.85
C TRP A 156 -9.82 -4.55 20.93
N GLY A 157 -11.11 -4.84 20.89
CA GLY A 157 -12.21 -3.86 20.92
C GLY A 157 -12.75 -3.51 19.54
N ASP A 158 -14.00 -3.06 19.50
CA ASP A 158 -14.75 -2.81 18.26
C ASP A 158 -14.15 -1.70 17.38
N ASP A 159 -13.50 -0.72 18.02
CA ASP A 159 -12.83 0.41 17.35
C ASP A 159 -11.44 0.06 16.81
N SER A 160 -10.91 -1.12 17.15
CA SER A 160 -9.64 -1.58 16.60
C SER A 160 -9.79 -1.93 15.12
N VAL A 161 -8.76 -1.57 14.34
CA VAL A 161 -8.71 -1.78 12.90
C VAL A 161 -7.49 -2.61 12.51
N MET A 162 -7.52 -3.15 11.29
CA MET A 162 -6.41 -3.91 10.71
C MET A 162 -6.02 -3.33 9.35
N GLY A 163 -4.86 -2.69 9.28
CA GLY A 163 -4.24 -2.32 8.00
C GLY A 163 -3.37 -3.43 7.40
N ASP A 164 -2.89 -3.18 6.17
CA ASP A 164 -2.02 -4.08 5.40
C ASP A 164 -0.76 -4.54 6.16
N VAL A 165 -0.11 -3.61 6.86
CA VAL A 165 1.15 -3.87 7.56
C VAL A 165 0.90 -4.77 8.76
N THR A 166 -0.16 -4.49 9.52
CA THR A 166 -0.59 -5.26 10.67
C THR A 166 -1.04 -6.67 10.26
N GLN A 167 -1.78 -6.79 9.16
CA GLN A 167 -2.18 -8.09 8.60
C GLN A 167 -0.96 -8.91 8.17
N ALA A 168 0.02 -8.27 7.52
CA ALA A 168 1.24 -8.97 7.11
C ALA A 168 2.06 -9.46 8.31
N ALA A 169 2.09 -8.69 9.42
CA ALA A 169 2.71 -9.11 10.66
C ALA A 169 2.00 -10.33 11.29
N TYR A 170 0.66 -10.37 11.22
CA TYR A 170 -0.13 -11.54 11.62
C TYR A 170 0.17 -12.77 10.75
N LEU A 171 0.33 -12.58 9.43
CA LEU A 171 0.53 -13.67 8.48
C LEU A 171 1.90 -14.36 8.61
N GLY A 172 2.97 -13.62 8.92
CA GLY A 172 4.34 -14.12 8.95
C GLY A 172 4.53 -15.42 9.78
N PRO A 173 4.08 -15.47 11.04
CA PRO A 173 4.16 -16.67 11.86
C PRO A 173 3.46 -17.91 11.26
N TRP A 174 2.35 -17.73 10.53
CA TRP A 174 1.63 -18.83 9.89
C TRP A 174 2.38 -19.40 8.69
N LEU A 175 3.03 -18.53 7.90
CA LEU A 175 3.91 -18.96 6.81
C LEU A 175 5.12 -19.72 7.35
N TRP A 176 5.74 -19.20 8.43
CA TRP A 176 6.84 -19.88 9.10
C TRP A 176 6.42 -21.24 9.65
N LYS A 177 5.25 -21.32 10.32
CA LYS A 177 4.69 -22.59 10.79
C LYS A 177 4.52 -23.59 9.65
N ALA A 178 3.94 -23.18 8.53
CA ALA A 178 3.76 -24.06 7.37
C ALA A 178 5.11 -24.57 6.80
N ALA A 179 6.14 -23.72 6.78
CA ALA A 179 7.48 -24.12 6.38
C ALA A 179 8.12 -25.14 7.36
N VAL A 180 7.96 -24.93 8.67
CA VAL A 180 8.40 -25.87 9.72
C VAL A 180 7.70 -27.22 9.59
N GLU A 181 6.37 -27.23 9.39
CA GLU A 181 5.59 -28.46 9.25
C GLU A 181 6.03 -29.26 8.01
N LYS A 182 6.31 -28.59 6.89
CA LYS A 182 6.88 -29.24 5.70
C LYS A 182 8.29 -29.78 5.93
N ALA A 183 9.14 -29.01 6.62
CA ALA A 183 10.52 -29.41 6.90
C ALA A 183 10.60 -30.55 7.94
N GLY A 184 9.54 -30.73 8.75
CA GLY A 184 9.52 -31.70 9.85
C GLY A 184 10.50 -31.37 10.97
N THR A 185 10.95 -30.11 11.09
CA THR A 185 12.01 -29.68 12.00
C THR A 185 11.99 -28.16 12.20
N PHE A 186 12.59 -27.71 13.31
CA PHE A 186 12.84 -26.29 13.60
C PHE A 186 14.25 -25.83 13.20
N ASP A 187 15.06 -26.71 12.61
CA ASP A 187 16.39 -26.37 12.09
C ASP A 187 16.28 -25.31 10.98
N VAL A 188 16.95 -24.16 11.15
CA VAL A 188 16.76 -22.99 10.30
C VAL A 188 17.11 -23.27 8.84
N ASP A 189 18.26 -23.92 8.58
CA ASP A 189 18.72 -24.19 7.22
C ASP A 189 17.75 -25.13 6.49
N LYS A 190 17.23 -26.14 7.19
CA LYS A 190 16.22 -27.05 6.63
C LYS A 190 14.88 -26.35 6.36
N VAL A 191 14.45 -25.45 7.23
CA VAL A 191 13.22 -24.67 7.03
C VAL A 191 13.38 -23.70 5.86
N VAL A 192 14.53 -23.03 5.74
CA VAL A 192 14.84 -22.15 4.60
C VAL A 192 14.84 -22.95 3.31
N ALA A 193 15.56 -24.07 3.25
CA ALA A 193 15.62 -24.93 2.07
C ALA A 193 14.23 -25.45 1.66
N GLU A 194 13.34 -25.73 2.62
CA GLU A 194 11.96 -26.11 2.32
C GLU A 194 11.15 -24.93 1.76
N SER A 195 11.33 -23.73 2.31
CA SER A 195 10.65 -22.52 1.86
C SER A 195 11.04 -22.13 0.42
N GLU A 196 12.27 -22.41 0.02
CA GLU A 196 12.82 -22.15 -1.32
C GLU A 196 12.27 -23.09 -2.40
N LYS A 197 11.58 -24.19 -2.03
CA LYS A 197 10.90 -25.07 -3.00
C LYS A 197 9.66 -24.43 -3.61
N GLY A 198 9.16 -23.34 -3.03
CA GLY A 198 7.99 -22.62 -3.55
C GLY A 198 6.67 -23.39 -3.38
N GLU A 199 6.58 -24.25 -2.36
CA GLU A 199 5.38 -25.04 -2.08
C GLU A 199 4.63 -24.60 -0.81
N ILE A 200 5.09 -23.53 -0.14
CA ILE A 200 4.41 -22.97 1.02
C ILE A 200 3.29 -22.04 0.55
N ALA A 201 2.06 -22.46 0.76
CA ALA A 201 0.86 -21.70 0.43
C ALA A 201 -0.21 -21.87 1.52
N LEU A 202 -1.04 -20.84 1.69
CA LEU A 202 -2.15 -20.83 2.63
C LEU A 202 -3.40 -20.32 1.94
N ASP A 203 -4.49 -21.09 2.01
CA ASP A 203 -5.83 -20.66 1.59
C ASP A 203 -6.62 -19.97 2.72
N THR A 204 -6.03 -19.88 3.92
CA THR A 204 -6.70 -19.46 5.15
C THR A 204 -6.28 -18.07 5.63
N ALA A 205 -5.45 -17.35 4.87
CA ALA A 205 -5.04 -16.00 5.28
C ALA A 205 -6.22 -15.02 5.20
N PRO A 206 -6.24 -13.94 6.00
CA PRO A 206 -7.28 -12.91 5.91
C PRO A 206 -7.44 -12.32 4.50
N GLU A 207 -6.34 -12.19 3.76
CA GLU A 207 -6.35 -11.67 2.38
C GLU A 207 -6.74 -12.71 1.31
N GLY A 208 -7.03 -13.95 1.73
CA GLY A 208 -7.32 -15.10 0.87
C GLY A 208 -6.10 -15.98 0.62
N TYR A 209 -5.96 -16.50 -0.60
CA TYR A 209 -4.82 -17.31 -1.00
C TYR A 209 -3.51 -16.50 -0.99
N VAL A 210 -2.49 -17.06 -0.36
CA VAL A 210 -1.11 -16.55 -0.39
C VAL A 210 -0.14 -17.68 -0.69
N LYS A 211 0.95 -17.36 -1.40
CA LYS A 211 2.02 -18.31 -1.71
C LYS A 211 3.38 -17.67 -1.53
N LEU A 212 4.27 -18.35 -0.82
CA LEU A 212 5.67 -17.98 -0.71
C LEU A 212 6.40 -18.34 -2.01
N HIS A 213 7.06 -17.35 -2.59
CA HIS A 213 7.95 -17.53 -3.71
C HIS A 213 9.37 -17.93 -3.22
N PRO A 214 10.16 -18.71 -3.99
CA PRO A 214 11.53 -19.08 -3.63
C PRO A 214 12.49 -17.94 -3.27
N ASN A 215 12.17 -16.70 -3.62
CA ASN A 215 12.94 -15.50 -3.22
C ASN A 215 12.50 -14.90 -1.87
N HIS A 216 11.73 -15.66 -1.09
CA HIS A 216 11.17 -15.30 0.22
C HIS A 216 10.17 -14.13 0.22
N HIS A 217 9.66 -13.73 -0.94
CA HIS A 217 8.53 -12.79 -1.06
C HIS A 217 7.22 -13.54 -1.33
N LEU A 218 6.09 -12.84 -1.25
CA LEU A 218 4.77 -13.42 -1.49
C LEU A 218 4.28 -13.13 -2.91
N TRP A 219 3.72 -14.15 -3.54
CA TRP A 219 2.70 -13.95 -4.56
C TRP A 219 1.52 -13.22 -3.91
N SER A 220 1.22 -12.01 -4.41
CA SER A 220 0.24 -11.13 -3.79
C SER A 220 -0.66 -10.51 -4.84
N LYS A 221 -1.94 -10.32 -4.52
CA LYS A 221 -2.80 -9.43 -5.28
C LYS A 221 -2.54 -7.98 -4.83
N ALA A 222 -2.68 -7.04 -5.74
CA ALA A 222 -2.71 -5.62 -5.44
C ALA A 222 -4.15 -5.11 -5.53
N ARG A 223 -4.56 -4.27 -4.58
CA ARG A 223 -5.94 -3.81 -4.45
C ARG A 223 -5.97 -2.32 -4.27
N VAL A 224 -6.88 -1.64 -4.96
CA VAL A 224 -7.11 -0.21 -4.75
C VAL A 224 -8.36 -0.04 -3.90
N GLY A 225 -8.17 0.58 -2.74
CA GLY A 225 -9.24 0.95 -1.82
C GLY A 225 -9.53 2.44 -1.94
N GLN A 226 -10.80 2.79 -2.11
CA GLN A 226 -11.30 4.16 -1.99
C GLN A 226 -11.75 4.41 -0.55
N TRP A 227 -11.20 5.43 0.11
CA TRP A 227 -11.51 5.71 1.51
C TRP A 227 -12.94 6.22 1.71
N ASN A 228 -13.63 5.64 2.67
CA ASN A 228 -14.92 6.10 3.15
C ASN A 228 -14.71 7.02 4.36
N LYS A 229 -15.74 7.82 4.69
CA LYS A 229 -15.69 8.74 5.82
C LYS A 229 -15.54 8.05 7.18
N ASP A 230 -16.00 6.82 7.30
CA ASP A 230 -15.90 6.00 8.53
C ASP A 230 -14.48 5.42 8.76
N GLY A 231 -13.56 5.66 7.83
CA GLY A 231 -12.19 5.20 7.91
C GLY A 231 -11.94 3.79 7.38
N GLN A 232 -12.96 3.14 6.82
CA GLN A 232 -12.81 1.92 6.03
C GLN A 232 -12.59 2.24 4.55
N ALA A 233 -12.08 1.29 3.78
CA ALA A 233 -11.90 1.43 2.34
C ALA A 233 -12.90 0.58 1.56
N THR A 234 -13.51 1.12 0.52
CA THR A 234 -14.23 0.31 -0.48
C THR A 234 -13.23 -0.17 -1.53
N VAL A 235 -13.05 -1.48 -1.67
CA VAL A 235 -12.15 -2.03 -2.71
C VAL A 235 -12.79 -1.85 -4.09
N VAL A 236 -12.17 -1.04 -4.94
CA VAL A 236 -12.65 -0.68 -6.29
C VAL A 236 -11.88 -1.37 -7.41
N TYR A 237 -10.76 -2.00 -7.08
CA TYR A 237 -9.96 -2.79 -8.01
C TYR A 237 -9.17 -3.86 -7.25
N GLU A 238 -9.03 -5.01 -7.89
CA GLU A 238 -8.18 -6.12 -7.46
C GLU A 238 -7.45 -6.64 -8.71
N SER A 239 -6.14 -6.84 -8.61
CA SER A 239 -5.33 -7.45 -9.66
C SER A 239 -5.43 -8.98 -9.62
N ASP A 240 -5.00 -9.61 -10.71
CA ASP A 240 -4.56 -11.01 -10.65
C ASP A 240 -3.39 -11.18 -9.68
N LEU A 241 -3.06 -12.43 -9.35
CA LEU A 241 -1.95 -12.74 -8.46
C LEU A 241 -0.61 -12.35 -9.13
N ILE A 242 0.15 -11.46 -8.48
CA ILE A 242 1.40 -10.91 -9.03
C ILE A 242 2.59 -11.69 -8.47
N GLU A 243 3.47 -12.15 -9.36
CA GLU A 243 4.75 -12.74 -8.97
C GLU A 243 5.68 -11.68 -8.35
N PRO A 244 6.31 -11.93 -7.18
CA PRO A 244 7.19 -10.95 -6.59
C PRO A 244 8.54 -10.88 -7.32
N ASN A 245 8.86 -9.69 -7.86
CA ASN A 245 10.13 -9.41 -8.49
C ASN A 245 10.77 -8.16 -7.88
N PRO A 246 11.47 -8.26 -6.73
CA PRO A 246 11.99 -7.10 -6.01
C PRO A 246 13.08 -6.32 -6.77
N PHE A 247 13.64 -6.88 -7.85
CA PHE A 247 14.69 -6.26 -8.66
C PHE A 247 14.35 -6.31 -10.16
N PRO A 248 13.23 -5.73 -10.60
CA PRO A 248 12.81 -5.85 -11.99
C PRO A 248 13.80 -5.11 -12.89
N LYS A 249 14.15 -5.74 -14.01
CA LYS A 249 15.12 -5.21 -14.96
C LYS A 249 14.65 -3.83 -15.45
N GLY A 250 15.55 -2.85 -15.45
CA GLY A 250 15.25 -1.46 -15.83
C GLY A 250 14.86 -0.55 -14.65
N TYR A 251 14.54 -1.12 -13.48
CA TYR A 251 14.14 -0.34 -12.29
C TYR A 251 15.28 -0.08 -11.29
N GLN A 252 16.41 -0.77 -11.43
CA GLN A 252 17.65 -0.60 -10.64
C GLN A 252 18.22 0.83 -10.71
#